data_AF-A0A529HSL8-F1
#
_entry.id   AF-A0A529HSL8-F1
#
_cell.length_a   1.000
_cell.length_b   1.000
_cell.length_c   1.000
_cell.angle_alpha   90.00
_cell.angle_beta   90.00
_cell.angle_gamma   90.00
#
_symmetry.space_group_name_H-M   'P 1'
#
loop_
_entity.id
_entity.type
_entity.pdbx_description
1 polymer ?
#
loop_
_entity_poly.entity_id
_entity_poly.type
_entity_poly.pdbx_seq_one_letter_code
_entity_poly.pdbx_strand_id
1 'polypeptide(L)'
;IEFYRSPARVQWSPTGTNVPDYPKLAQLWWQAIGDASSGAKTAQEAMDSLCAEQEKVMSRIEKSGVQGDIGPKMAEEHDLEYWNKDAVSKGNLAPQLKIENEKEKPITINYDELVKSWQQQ
;
A
#
# COMPACT_ATOMS: atom_id res chain seq x y z
N ILE A 1 -12.64 -20.63 7.58
CA ILE A 1 -11.23 -20.17 7.47
C ILE A 1 -10.46 -21.22 6.66
N GLU A 2 -10.61 -21.20 5.33
CA GLU A 2 -9.92 -22.14 4.42
C GLU A 2 -8.65 -21.52 3.81
N PHE A 3 -8.54 -20.20 3.88
CA PHE A 3 -7.42 -19.39 3.39
C PHE A 3 -6.05 -19.85 3.90
N TYR A 4 -5.89 -20.11 5.22
CA TYR A 4 -4.60 -20.54 5.79
C TYR A 4 -4.21 -21.99 5.44
N ARG A 5 -5.11 -22.78 4.86
CA ARG A 5 -4.83 -24.15 4.42
C ARG A 5 -4.43 -24.25 2.94
N SER A 6 -4.70 -23.20 2.15
CA SER A 6 -4.33 -23.14 0.74
C SER A 6 -2.81 -22.96 0.56
N PRO A 7 -2.20 -23.56 -0.50
CA PRO A 7 -0.85 -23.21 -0.94
C PRO A 7 -0.66 -21.72 -1.21
N ALA A 8 -1.73 -21.00 -1.58
CA ALA A 8 -1.71 -19.56 -1.85
C ALA A 8 -1.22 -18.69 -0.69
N ARG A 9 -1.18 -19.22 0.55
CA ARG A 9 -0.60 -18.52 1.71
C ARG A 9 0.86 -18.07 1.49
N VAL A 10 1.63 -18.76 0.64
CA VAL A 10 3.03 -18.42 0.34
C VAL A 10 3.17 -17.27 -0.66
N GLN A 11 2.10 -16.94 -1.39
CA GLN A 11 2.08 -15.81 -2.31
C GLN A 11 1.82 -14.48 -1.62
N TRP A 12 1.41 -14.51 -0.35
CA TRP A 12 1.12 -13.32 0.42
C TRP A 12 2.37 -12.90 1.18
N SER A 13 2.81 -11.66 0.96
CA SER A 13 3.86 -11.04 1.75
C SER A 13 3.42 -10.96 3.21
N PRO A 14 4.30 -11.30 4.19
CA PRO A 14 4.00 -11.09 5.60
C PRO A 14 3.59 -9.63 5.78
N THR A 15 2.38 -9.37 6.27
CA THR A 15 2.02 -8.02 6.73
C THR A 15 2.92 -7.75 7.93
N GLY A 16 3.99 -6.98 7.71
CA GLY A 16 5.14 -6.87 8.60
C GLY A 16 4.82 -6.36 10.01
N THR A 17 5.88 -6.11 10.77
CA THR A 17 5.82 -5.69 12.17
C THR A 17 5.04 -4.38 12.31
N ASN A 18 3.86 -4.46 12.96
CA ASN A 18 2.96 -3.42 13.45
C ASN A 18 3.10 -2.00 12.84
N VAL A 19 2.05 -1.57 12.13
CA VAL A 19 1.86 -0.18 11.69
C VAL A 19 1.99 0.78 12.90
N PRO A 20 2.84 1.82 12.84
CA PRO A 20 2.99 2.80 13.91
C PRO A 20 1.65 3.40 14.33
N ASP A 21 1.23 3.17 15.57
CA ASP A 21 -0.04 3.66 16.16
C ASP A 21 -1.25 3.50 15.20
N TYR A 22 -1.46 2.26 14.71
CA TYR A 22 -2.57 1.90 13.82
C TYR A 22 -3.93 2.52 14.21
N PRO A 23 -4.35 2.56 15.50
CA PRO A 23 -5.62 3.19 15.87
C PRO A 23 -5.72 4.66 15.45
N LYS A 24 -4.64 5.44 15.51
CA LYS A 24 -4.64 6.84 15.06
C LYS A 24 -4.62 6.95 13.53
N LEU A 25 -3.81 6.13 12.86
CA LEU A 25 -3.69 6.21 11.39
C LEU A 25 -4.96 5.68 10.68
N ALA A 26 -5.59 4.63 11.21
CA ALA A 26 -6.78 4.02 10.61
C ALA A 26 -8.01 4.95 10.61
N GLN A 27 -8.07 5.92 11.52
CA GLN A 27 -9.16 6.90 11.54
C GLN A 27 -9.13 7.84 10.33
N LEU A 28 -7.94 8.15 9.82
CA LEU A 28 -7.75 9.03 8.66
C LEU A 28 -8.27 8.39 7.36
N TRP A 29 -8.24 7.04 7.30
CA TRP A 29 -8.67 6.27 6.13
C TRP A 29 -10.12 6.55 5.72
N TRP A 30 -11.03 6.62 6.70
CA TRP A 30 -12.46 6.80 6.41
C TRP A 30 -12.76 8.16 5.76
N GLN A 31 -12.06 9.21 6.16
CA GLN A 31 -12.21 10.52 5.55
C GLN A 31 -11.70 10.50 4.09
N ALA A 32 -10.54 9.90 3.86
CA ALA A 32 -9.98 9.78 2.51
C ALA A 32 -10.84 8.95 1.55
N ILE A 33 -11.41 7.83 2.02
CA ILE A 33 -12.36 7.05 1.20
C ILE A 33 -13.61 7.86 0.88
N GLY A 34 -14.14 8.62 1.85
CA GLY A 34 -15.33 9.44 1.64
C GLY A 34 -15.15 10.41 0.47
N ASP A 35 -14.02 11.10 0.43
CA ASP A 35 -13.67 12.04 -0.65
C ASP A 35 -13.54 11.32 -2.00
N ALA A 36 -12.89 10.15 -2.05
CA ALA A 36 -12.70 9.40 -3.30
C ALA A 36 -14.00 8.77 -3.83
N SER A 37 -14.77 8.13 -2.94
CA SER A 37 -16.00 7.41 -3.30
C SER A 37 -17.14 8.33 -3.72
N SER A 38 -17.19 9.55 -3.16
CA SER A 38 -18.14 10.58 -3.58
C SER A 38 -17.76 11.28 -4.88
N GLY A 39 -16.52 11.08 -5.36
CA GLY A 39 -15.97 11.79 -6.51
C GLY A 39 -15.57 13.23 -6.22
N ALA A 40 -15.54 13.65 -4.95
CA ALA A 40 -15.05 14.98 -4.55
C ALA A 40 -13.55 15.15 -4.84
N LYS A 41 -12.80 14.05 -4.77
CA LYS A 41 -11.38 13.95 -5.18
C LYS A 41 -11.17 12.74 -6.07
N THR A 42 -10.15 12.81 -6.93
CA THR A 42 -9.62 11.62 -7.61
C THR A 42 -9.02 10.66 -6.58
N ALA A 43 -8.86 9.39 -6.98
CA ALA A 43 -8.21 8.39 -6.13
C ALA A 43 -6.80 8.84 -5.71
N GLN A 44 -6.03 9.43 -6.63
CA GLN A 44 -4.70 9.93 -6.32
C GLN A 44 -4.74 11.08 -5.31
N GLU A 45 -5.55 12.13 -5.53
CA GLU A 45 -5.65 13.27 -4.61
C GLU A 45 -6.12 12.86 -3.20
N ALA A 46 -7.01 11.87 -3.11
CA ALA A 46 -7.46 11.33 -1.83
C ALA A 46 -6.33 10.58 -1.11
N MET A 47 -5.53 9.78 -1.83
CA MET A 47 -4.37 9.08 -1.28
C MET A 47 -3.24 10.05 -0.90
N ASP A 48 -3.00 11.10 -1.68
CA ASP A 48 -2.02 12.15 -1.37
C ASP A 48 -2.44 12.91 -0.10
N SER A 49 -3.72 13.25 0.01
CA SER A 49 -4.29 13.86 1.23
C SER A 49 -4.12 12.95 2.45
N LEU A 50 -4.41 11.65 2.30
CA LEU A 50 -4.23 10.68 3.37
C LEU A 50 -2.77 10.56 3.80
N CYS A 51 -1.84 10.48 2.84
CA CYS A 51 -0.42 10.42 3.10
C CYS A 51 0.04 11.61 3.94
N ALA A 52 -0.30 12.84 3.51
CA ALA A 52 0.06 14.05 4.24
C ALA A 52 -0.48 14.09 5.68
N GLU A 53 -1.69 13.59 5.93
CA GLU A 53 -2.23 13.51 7.29
C GLU A 53 -1.55 12.41 8.12
N GLN A 54 -1.24 11.27 7.51
CA GLN A 54 -0.49 10.19 8.18
C GLN A 54 0.92 10.65 8.56
N GLU A 55 1.62 11.36 7.69
CA GLU A 55 2.95 11.92 7.96
C GLU A 55 2.92 12.92 9.11
N LYS A 56 1.89 13.78 9.20
CA LYS A 56 1.72 14.69 10.35
C LYS A 56 1.59 13.91 11.67
N VAL A 57 0.88 12.80 11.67
CA VAL A 57 0.75 11.93 12.85
C VAL A 57 2.09 11.26 13.17
N MET A 58 2.75 10.67 12.18
CA MET A 58 4.03 9.98 12.36
C MET A 58 5.14 10.92 12.82
N SER A 59 5.23 12.13 12.27
CA SER A 59 6.19 13.15 12.70
C SER A 59 5.98 13.57 14.16
N ARG A 60 4.73 13.62 14.64
CA ARG A 60 4.45 13.88 16.06
C ARG A 60 4.86 12.70 16.95
N ILE A 61 4.66 11.47 16.49
CA ILE A 61 5.07 10.26 17.22
C ILE A 61 6.60 10.22 17.34
N GLU A 62 7.32 10.45 16.24
CA GLU A 62 8.79 10.55 16.22
C GLU A 62 9.28 11.60 17.23
N LYS A 63 8.75 12.84 17.15
CA LYS A 63 9.13 13.94 18.05
C LYS A 63 8.82 13.66 19.52
N SER A 64 7.77 12.88 19.81
CA SER A 64 7.38 12.58 21.19
C SER A 64 8.34 11.63 21.88
N GLY A 65 9.08 10.79 21.14
CA GLY A 65 9.95 9.76 21.69
C GLY A 65 9.22 8.66 22.49
N VAL A 66 7.87 8.64 22.49
CA VAL A 66 7.06 7.75 23.34
C VAL A 66 7.28 6.26 23.02
N GLN A 67 7.73 5.97 21.79
CA GLN A 67 8.02 4.62 21.32
C GLN A 67 9.51 4.23 21.43
N GLY A 68 10.36 5.09 22.01
CA GLY A 68 11.80 4.82 22.17
C GLY A 68 12.47 4.41 20.85
N ASP A 69 13.27 3.34 20.89
CA ASP A 69 14.06 2.86 19.75
C ASP A 69 13.23 2.20 18.63
N ILE A 70 11.95 1.93 18.87
CA ILE A 70 11.03 1.28 17.91
C ILE A 70 10.05 2.28 17.27
N GLY A 71 10.22 3.58 17.52
CA GLY A 71 9.37 4.62 16.93
C GLY A 71 9.62 4.82 15.42
N PRO A 72 8.64 5.37 14.69
CA PRO A 72 8.83 5.76 13.30
C PRO A 72 9.90 6.84 13.21
N LYS A 73 10.70 6.78 12.14
CA LYS A 73 11.60 7.85 11.73
C LYS A 73 11.12 8.39 10.40
N MET A 74 10.99 9.71 10.30
CA MET A 74 10.58 10.32 9.04
C MET A 74 11.74 10.25 8.05
N ALA A 75 11.43 9.89 6.82
CA ALA A 75 12.39 9.94 5.72
C ALA A 75 12.52 11.37 5.19
N GLU A 76 13.60 11.63 4.46
CA GLU A 76 13.71 12.84 3.64
C GLU A 76 12.68 12.81 2.51
N GLU A 77 12.15 13.98 2.16
CA GLU A 77 11.15 14.11 1.10
C GLU A 77 11.78 13.87 -0.27
N HIS A 78 11.20 12.94 -1.02
CA HIS A 78 11.65 12.57 -2.35
C HIS A 78 10.46 12.23 -3.26
N ASP A 79 10.71 12.25 -4.57
CA ASP A 79 9.72 11.92 -5.59
C ASP A 79 9.42 10.42 -5.66
N LEU A 80 8.34 10.08 -6.37
CA LEU A 80 7.89 8.70 -6.54
C LEU A 80 8.96 7.87 -7.29
N GLU A 81 9.66 8.48 -8.23
CA GLU A 81 10.73 7.90 -9.02
C GLU A 81 11.92 7.47 -8.15
N TYR A 82 12.31 8.29 -7.19
CA TYR A 82 13.34 7.97 -6.21
C TYR A 82 12.92 6.77 -5.37
N TRP A 83 11.70 6.80 -4.80
CA TRP A 83 11.20 5.70 -3.97
C TRP A 83 11.03 4.40 -4.76
N ASN A 84 10.64 4.49 -6.02
CA ASN A 84 10.61 3.35 -6.92
C ASN A 84 12.01 2.75 -7.11
N LYS A 85 13.00 3.56 -7.49
CA LYS A 85 14.40 3.12 -7.69
C LYS A 85 15.00 2.54 -6.42
N ASP A 86 14.79 3.19 -5.28
CA ASP A 86 15.28 2.72 -3.98
C ASP A 86 14.73 1.34 -3.64
N ALA A 87 13.40 1.14 -3.74
CA ALA A 87 12.76 -0.14 -3.46
C ALA A 87 13.24 -1.25 -4.42
N VAL A 88 13.32 -0.97 -5.73
CA VAL A 88 13.82 -1.93 -6.73
C VAL A 88 15.26 -2.33 -6.42
N SER A 89 16.13 -1.37 -6.10
CA SER A 89 17.54 -1.64 -5.78
C SER A 89 17.72 -2.56 -4.56
N LYS A 90 16.78 -2.52 -3.62
CA LYS A 90 16.74 -3.34 -2.40
C LYS A 90 16.03 -4.68 -2.60
N GLY A 91 15.49 -4.95 -3.79
CA GLY A 91 14.68 -6.15 -4.06
C GLY A 91 13.30 -6.13 -3.37
N ASN A 92 12.82 -4.95 -2.98
CA ASN A 92 11.52 -4.76 -2.33
C ASN A 92 10.42 -4.48 -3.35
N LEU A 93 9.16 -4.64 -2.92
CA LEU A 93 8.02 -4.17 -3.70
C LEU A 93 8.06 -2.64 -3.82
N ALA A 94 8.12 -2.14 -5.04
CA ALA A 94 8.22 -0.72 -5.33
C ALA A 94 6.85 -0.09 -5.61
N PRO A 95 6.64 1.21 -5.26
CA PRO A 95 5.48 1.95 -5.72
C PRO A 95 5.41 1.94 -7.25
N GLN A 96 4.22 1.72 -7.80
CA GLN A 96 4.05 1.64 -9.24
C GLN A 96 4.09 3.05 -9.83
N LEU A 97 4.95 3.25 -10.82
CA LEU A 97 4.99 4.50 -11.57
C LEU A 97 3.77 4.60 -12.47
N LYS A 98 3.37 5.84 -12.77
CA LYS A 98 2.29 6.10 -13.71
C LYS A 98 2.66 5.55 -15.08
N ILE A 99 1.78 4.72 -15.64
CA ILE A 99 1.92 4.18 -17.00
C ILE A 99 0.96 4.91 -17.94
N GLU A 100 1.28 4.93 -19.24
CA GLU A 100 0.45 5.64 -20.23
C GLU A 100 -0.95 5.05 -20.34
N ASN A 101 -1.10 3.74 -20.17
CA ASN A 101 -2.36 3.04 -20.31
C ASN A 101 -2.69 2.17 -19.08
N GLU A 102 -3.36 2.75 -18.10
CA GLU A 102 -3.88 2.03 -16.92
C GLU A 102 -5.19 1.28 -17.18
N LYS A 103 -5.76 1.41 -18.39
CA LYS A 103 -7.05 0.82 -18.78
C LYS A 103 -6.91 0.01 -20.06
N GLU A 104 -6.03 -0.97 -20.02
CA GLU A 104 -5.88 -1.92 -21.12
C GLU A 104 -7.21 -2.59 -21.47
N LYS A 105 -7.36 -2.95 -22.75
CA LYS A 105 -8.59 -3.58 -23.23
C LYS A 105 -8.74 -4.94 -22.52
N PRO A 106 -9.87 -5.19 -21.86
CA PRO A 106 -10.07 -6.47 -21.17
C PRO A 106 -10.01 -7.63 -22.18
N ILE A 107 -9.30 -8.70 -21.79
CA ILE A 107 -9.19 -9.93 -22.57
C ILE A 107 -10.02 -11.00 -21.87
N THR A 108 -10.94 -11.62 -22.60
CA THR A 108 -11.70 -12.76 -22.08
C THR A 108 -10.86 -14.02 -22.18
N ILE A 109 -10.62 -14.67 -21.04
CA ILE A 109 -9.91 -15.96 -20.96
C ILE A 109 -10.94 -17.06 -20.65
N ASN A 110 -10.79 -18.22 -21.28
CA ASN A 110 -11.65 -19.37 -21.02
C ASN A 110 -11.45 -19.86 -19.57
N TYR A 111 -12.54 -20.19 -18.87
CA TYR A 111 -12.49 -20.63 -17.47
C TYR A 111 -11.59 -21.86 -17.27
N ASP A 112 -11.64 -22.85 -18.16
CA ASP A 112 -10.84 -24.07 -18.05
C ASP A 112 -9.34 -23.78 -18.26
N GLU A 113 -9.00 -22.79 -19.07
CA GLU A 113 -7.61 -22.33 -19.24
C GLU A 113 -7.10 -21.61 -17.99
N LEU A 114 -7.94 -20.79 -17.36
CA LEU A 114 -7.60 -20.09 -16.13
C LEU A 114 -7.34 -21.08 -14.98
N VAL A 115 -8.18 -22.11 -14.84
CA VAL A 115 -8.04 -23.13 -13.78
C VAL A 115 -6.77 -23.96 -13.93
N LYS A 116 -6.29 -24.21 -15.16
CA LYS A 116 -5.02 -24.92 -15.39
C LYS A 116 -3.82 -24.22 -14.74
N SER A 117 -3.82 -22.88 -14.69
CA SER A 117 -2.74 -22.11 -14.05
C SER A 117 -2.63 -22.38 -12.54
N TRP A 118 -3.72 -22.79 -11.90
CA TRP A 118 -3.76 -23.12 -10.48
C TRP A 118 -3.37 -24.58 -10.19
N GLN A 119 -3.38 -25.45 -11.21
CA GLN A 119 -3.00 -26.86 -11.10
C GLN A 119 -1.48 -27.10 -11.29
N GLN A 120 -0.74 -26.10 -11.78
CA GLN A 120 0.70 -26.18 -12.04
C GLN A 120 1.58 -25.76 -10.84
N GLN A 121 1.01 -25.61 -9.65
CA GLN A 121 1.74 -25.29 -8.41
C GLN A 121 2.03 -26.52 -7.55
#